data_AF-A0A931M8P8-F1
#
_entry.id   AF-A0A931M8P8-F1
#
_cell.length_a   1.000
_cell.length_b   1.000
_cell.length_c   1.000
_cell.angle_alpha   90.00
_cell.angle_beta   90.00
_cell.angle_gamma   90.00
#
_symmetry.space_group_name_H-M   'P 1'
#
loop_
_entity.id
_entity.type
_entity.pdbx_description
1 polymer ?
#
loop_
_entity_poly.entity_id
_entity_poly.type
_entity_poly.pdbx_seq_one_letter_code
_entity_poly.pdbx_strand_id
1 'polypeptide(L)'
;SGGNVSITGGSAVNFGAGFITASNGNAYSGNVSVSVHYLNPTDQAFSTSAPGNLKSAGNTNQSGALQSFGVIAVEMNDASGNKLQLASGNTAAITIPISSALQNKAPSSIPLWYFDNTNGAWKREGTATKQGNNYVGTVKHFTFWNAGDLAGSVNLTATFIDSINRTPFANRKVTITRSDSTSKSDFTNSSGTISGLVPVNEVLKMQVLDTCGVIVYSKNIGPFGADTILPNINVTAGNCGDSTQYINLTLNGVNYSWYYASTSGSHGDTTTSIIGGRTDSLPYVQGVIWSANTSPGNYTFSLYTIINNTTSYNTYVQDNLNTEVTQYGGVGQYINGSASGWVKNFPVATTDSFPFSINYRVRRIK
;
A
#
# COMPACT_ATOMS: atom_id res chain seq x y z
N SER A 1 44.66 15.83 21.04
CA SER A 1 44.34 14.69 20.15
C SER A 1 42.85 14.43 20.19
N GLY A 2 42.29 13.77 19.16
CA GLY A 2 40.92 13.27 19.19
C GLY A 2 40.78 12.01 20.06
N GLY A 3 39.63 11.34 19.99
CA GLY A 3 39.37 10.12 20.76
C GLY A 3 38.00 9.50 20.49
N ASN A 4 37.83 8.23 20.81
CA ASN A 4 36.53 7.55 20.74
C ASN A 4 35.97 7.33 22.14
N VAL A 5 34.74 7.79 22.37
CA VAL A 5 33.99 7.54 23.60
C VAL A 5 32.77 6.71 23.23
N SER A 6 32.53 5.65 23.97
CA SER A 6 31.37 4.78 23.78
C SER A 6 30.73 4.50 25.13
N ILE A 7 29.40 4.47 25.17
CA ILE A 7 28.65 4.19 26.39
C ILE A 7 27.88 2.88 26.28
N THR A 8 27.57 2.30 27.44
CA THR A 8 26.64 1.18 27.56
C THR A 8 25.31 1.55 26.89
N GLY A 9 24.86 0.72 25.94
CA GLY A 9 23.69 1.01 25.10
C GLY A 9 24.02 1.30 23.63
N GLY A 10 25.30 1.45 23.27
CA GLY A 10 25.77 1.45 21.87
C GLY A 10 25.97 2.83 21.23
N SER A 11 25.62 3.91 21.93
CA SER A 11 25.96 5.26 21.47
C SER A 11 27.46 5.51 21.57
N ALA A 12 28.00 6.17 20.56
CA ALA A 12 29.42 6.50 20.51
C ALA A 12 29.65 7.87 19.87
N VAL A 13 30.75 8.50 20.25
CA VAL A 13 31.24 9.75 19.69
C VAL A 13 32.71 9.58 19.36
N ASN A 14 33.05 9.77 18.09
CA ASN A 14 34.43 9.80 17.61
C ASN A 14 34.81 11.26 17.34
N PHE A 15 35.63 11.80 18.24
CA PHE A 15 36.08 13.18 18.20
C PHE A 15 37.28 13.36 17.28
N GLY A 16 37.21 14.38 16.42
CA GLY A 16 38.41 14.99 15.86
C GLY A 16 39.27 15.67 16.93
N ALA A 17 40.39 16.26 16.51
CA ALA A 17 41.20 17.10 17.41
C ALA A 17 40.66 18.53 17.45
N GLY A 18 40.95 19.26 18.53
CA GLY A 18 40.72 20.71 18.63
C GLY A 18 39.39 21.08 19.29
N PHE A 19 39.51 21.58 20.52
CA PHE A 19 38.40 21.98 21.37
C PHE A 19 38.53 23.44 21.78
N ILE A 20 37.42 24.06 22.16
CA ILE A 20 37.35 25.42 22.67
C ILE A 20 36.52 25.47 23.94
N THR A 21 36.77 26.44 24.80
CA THR A 21 35.87 26.76 25.92
C THR A 21 34.60 27.40 25.37
N ALA A 22 33.44 26.84 25.69
CA ALA A 22 32.16 27.24 25.09
C ALA A 22 31.75 28.68 25.41
N SER A 23 32.20 29.23 26.55
CA SER A 23 31.83 30.57 27.01
C SER A 23 32.59 31.72 26.34
N ASN A 24 33.81 31.47 25.84
CA ASN A 24 34.68 32.54 25.30
C ASN A 24 35.39 32.16 23.99
N GLY A 25 35.28 30.92 23.52
CA GLY A 25 35.87 30.46 22.27
C GLY A 25 37.39 30.23 22.30
N ASN A 26 38.03 30.35 23.46
CA ASN A 26 39.48 30.14 23.57
C ASN A 26 39.83 28.67 23.33
N ALA A 27 40.94 28.42 22.63
CA ALA A 27 41.44 27.07 22.39
C ALA A 27 41.72 26.33 23.71
N TYR A 28 41.34 25.05 23.75
CA TYR A 28 41.53 24.17 24.90
C TYR A 28 42.37 22.96 24.50
N SER A 29 43.46 22.71 25.25
CA SER A 29 44.41 21.63 25.02
C SER A 29 44.58 20.67 26.20
N GLY A 30 43.83 20.89 27.29
CA GLY A 30 43.86 20.04 28.48
C GLY A 30 43.01 18.78 28.34
N ASN A 31 42.84 18.07 29.46
CA ASN A 31 42.02 16.86 29.52
C ASN A 31 40.54 17.20 29.40
N VAL A 32 39.85 16.49 28.50
CA VAL A 32 38.40 16.64 28.27
C VAL A 32 37.66 15.49 28.96
N SER A 33 36.74 15.82 29.86
CA SER A 33 35.74 14.87 30.36
C SER A 33 34.54 14.87 29.40
N VAL A 34 34.05 13.68 29.04
CA VAL A 34 32.94 13.51 28.10
C VAL A 34 31.82 12.71 28.75
N SER A 35 30.62 13.28 28.72
CA SER A 35 29.38 12.61 29.10
C SER A 35 28.53 12.41 27.85
N VAL A 36 28.10 11.17 27.61
CA VAL A 36 27.17 10.82 26.52
C VAL A 36 25.91 10.24 27.13
N HIS A 37 24.75 10.66 26.63
CA HIS A 37 23.48 10.11 27.03
C HIS A 37 22.63 9.77 25.79
N TYR A 38 21.94 8.65 25.84
CA TYR A 38 21.04 8.19 24.79
C TYR A 38 19.60 8.22 25.30
N LEU A 39 18.71 8.84 24.52
CA LEU A 39 17.28 8.77 24.75
C LEU A 39 16.67 7.86 23.68
N ASN A 40 16.13 6.73 24.14
CA ASN A 40 15.45 5.77 23.28
C ASN A 40 14.01 6.24 23.00
N PRO A 41 13.61 6.43 21.73
CA PRO A 41 12.27 6.88 21.38
C PRO A 41 11.14 5.92 21.76
N THR A 42 11.46 4.67 22.09
CA THR A 42 10.48 3.68 22.51
C THR A 42 10.24 3.65 24.02
N ASP A 43 11.00 4.42 24.78
CA ASP A 43 10.83 4.49 26.23
C ASP A 43 9.61 5.34 26.59
N GLN A 44 8.84 4.92 27.60
CA GLN A 44 7.63 5.61 28.02
C GLN A 44 7.88 7.07 28.45
N ALA A 45 9.06 7.36 28.99
CA ALA A 45 9.48 8.69 29.43
C ALA A 45 10.15 9.53 28.32
N PHE A 46 10.22 9.05 27.08
CA PHE A 46 10.93 9.75 26.01
C PHE A 46 10.40 11.15 25.76
N SER A 47 9.07 11.33 25.74
CA SER A 47 8.43 12.62 25.48
C SER A 47 8.69 13.67 26.56
N THR A 48 8.97 13.25 27.79
CA THR A 48 9.32 14.14 28.91
C THR A 48 10.83 14.32 29.07
N SER A 49 11.63 13.41 28.52
CA SER A 49 13.11 13.46 28.61
C SER A 49 13.75 14.17 27.43
N ALA A 50 13.15 14.12 26.25
CA ALA A 50 13.63 14.84 25.07
C ALA A 50 13.24 16.33 25.13
N PRO A 51 14.17 17.26 24.82
CA PRO A 51 13.87 18.69 24.90
C PRO A 51 12.92 19.16 23.80
N GLY A 52 12.26 20.30 24.02
CA GLY A 52 11.53 21.04 22.99
C GLY A 52 10.27 20.37 22.44
N ASN A 53 9.70 19.39 23.14
CA ASN A 53 8.51 18.64 22.72
C ASN A 53 8.63 18.03 21.30
N LEU A 54 9.86 17.82 20.82
CA LEU A 54 10.17 17.30 19.48
C LEU A 54 9.48 18.07 18.34
N LYS A 55 9.26 19.38 18.50
CA LYS A 55 8.76 20.25 17.43
C LYS A 55 9.92 20.97 16.75
N SER A 56 9.92 20.99 15.41
CA SER A 56 10.85 21.82 14.64
C SER A 56 10.42 23.29 14.69
N ALA A 57 11.38 24.23 14.82
CA ALA A 57 11.10 25.65 14.58
C ALA A 57 11.42 25.97 13.12
N GLY A 58 10.37 26.33 12.37
CA GLY A 58 10.51 26.71 10.98
C GLY A 58 10.95 28.16 10.84
N ASN A 59 12.14 28.37 10.27
CA ASN A 59 12.50 29.67 9.67
C ASN A 59 12.94 29.53 8.20
N THR A 60 13.25 28.31 7.72
CA THR A 60 13.55 28.01 6.30
C THR A 60 13.26 26.55 5.89
N ASN A 61 12.70 25.71 6.78
CA ASN A 61 12.34 24.32 6.52
C ASN A 61 11.10 23.94 7.36
N GLN A 62 10.32 23.01 6.83
CA GLN A 62 8.97 22.61 7.26
C GLN A 62 8.77 22.50 8.79
N SER A 63 7.69 23.12 9.28
CA SER A 63 7.18 22.94 10.64
C SER A 63 6.49 21.58 10.77
N GLY A 64 6.82 20.81 11.81
CA GLY A 64 6.21 19.51 12.05
C GLY A 64 6.67 18.89 13.38
N ALA A 65 5.99 17.81 13.78
CA ALA A 65 6.49 16.96 14.86
C ALA A 65 7.64 16.12 14.31
N LEU A 66 8.69 15.87 15.09
CA LEU A 66 9.78 14.99 14.70
C LEU A 66 9.46 13.56 15.14
N GLN A 67 9.41 12.64 14.18
CA GLN A 67 9.51 11.22 14.45
C GLN A 67 10.97 10.87 14.70
N SER A 68 11.32 10.62 15.96
CA SER A 68 12.68 10.27 16.36
C SER A 68 12.97 8.78 16.21
N PHE A 69 14.19 8.46 15.76
CA PHE A 69 14.78 7.13 15.78
C PHE A 69 15.91 7.01 16.81
N GLY A 70 16.22 8.10 17.51
CA GLY A 70 17.17 8.14 18.62
C GLY A 70 17.68 9.56 18.85
N VAL A 71 17.87 9.92 20.13
CA VAL A 71 18.51 11.18 20.50
C VAL A 71 19.80 10.88 21.27
N ILE A 72 20.87 11.58 20.91
CA ILE A 72 22.13 11.58 21.65
C ILE A 72 22.39 12.97 22.22
N ALA A 73 22.73 13.04 23.50
CA ALA A 73 23.22 14.25 24.15
C ALA A 73 24.69 14.04 24.47
N VAL A 74 25.53 15.02 24.13
CA VAL A 74 26.96 14.99 24.41
C VAL A 74 27.31 16.28 25.16
N GLU A 75 27.91 16.14 26.33
CA GLU A 75 28.49 17.24 27.08
C GLU A 75 29.98 17.00 27.28
N MET A 76 30.75 18.07 27.14
CA MET A 76 32.20 18.06 27.35
C MET A 76 32.58 19.12 28.38
N ASN A 77 33.47 18.79 29.30
CA ASN A 77 33.90 19.69 30.35
C ASN A 77 35.42 19.63 30.57
N ASP A 78 36.01 20.75 30.96
CA ASP A 78 37.36 20.78 31.52
C ASP A 78 37.38 20.29 32.98
N ALA A 79 38.58 20.21 33.57
CA ALA A 79 38.77 19.80 34.97
C ALA A 79 38.10 20.75 35.99
N SER A 80 37.80 21.99 35.62
CA SER A 80 37.10 22.98 36.45
C SER A 80 35.59 22.96 36.23
N GLY A 81 35.07 22.08 35.36
CA GLY A 81 33.66 21.97 35.04
C GLY A 81 33.18 22.93 33.94
N ASN A 82 34.06 23.74 33.34
CA ASN A 82 33.66 24.63 32.26
C ASN A 82 33.29 23.83 31.01
N LYS A 83 32.18 24.18 30.37
CA LYS A 83 31.72 23.51 29.15
C LYS A 83 32.69 23.76 27.98
N LEU A 84 32.94 22.71 27.21
CA LEU A 84 33.77 22.72 26.01
C LEU A 84 32.94 22.44 24.77
N GLN A 85 33.43 22.88 23.62
CA GLN A 85 32.86 22.63 22.29
C GLN A 85 33.97 22.27 21.29
N LEU A 86 33.58 21.81 20.10
CA LEU A 86 34.51 21.65 18.98
C LEU A 86 34.95 23.03 18.48
N ALA A 87 36.23 23.17 18.12
CA ALA A 87 36.68 24.39 17.45
C ALA A 87 36.03 24.54 16.07
N SER A 88 35.88 25.78 15.60
CA SER A 88 35.30 26.05 14.27
C SER A 88 36.06 25.29 13.18
N GLY A 89 35.30 24.64 12.27
CA GLY A 89 35.85 23.80 11.20
C GLY A 89 36.11 22.34 11.60
N ASN A 90 36.14 22.02 12.90
CA ASN A 90 36.26 20.64 13.36
C ASN A 90 34.90 19.94 13.40
N THR A 91 34.95 18.61 13.32
CA THR A 91 33.76 17.76 13.35
C THR A 91 33.98 16.53 14.23
N ALA A 92 32.88 15.89 14.61
CA ALA A 92 32.88 14.59 15.27
C ALA A 92 31.85 13.68 14.61
N ALA A 93 32.14 12.38 14.60
CA ALA A 93 31.19 11.35 14.19
C ALA A 93 30.37 10.92 15.40
N ILE A 94 29.04 10.92 15.27
CA ILE A 94 28.12 10.39 16.28
C ILE A 94 27.50 9.09 15.78
N THR A 95 27.34 8.14 16.69
CA THR A 95 26.63 6.87 16.48
C THR A 95 25.41 6.85 17.39
N ILE A 96 24.23 6.73 16.79
CA ILE A 96 22.94 6.71 17.48
C ILE A 96 22.31 5.32 17.27
N PRO A 97 22.11 4.52 18.33
CA PRO A 97 21.42 3.24 18.25
C PRO A 97 19.98 3.38 17.79
N ILE A 98 19.56 2.43 16.95
CA ILE A 98 18.16 2.28 16.53
C ILE A 98 17.53 1.18 17.38
N SER A 99 16.55 1.54 18.20
CA SER A 99 15.75 0.58 18.96
C SER A 99 15.21 -0.53 18.06
N SER A 100 15.24 -1.78 18.54
CA SER A 100 14.84 -2.96 17.78
C SER A 100 13.44 -2.83 17.18
N ALA A 101 12.51 -2.20 17.90
CA ALA A 101 11.14 -1.95 17.44
C ALA A 101 11.06 -0.97 16.24
N LEU A 102 12.10 -0.16 16.01
CA LEU A 102 12.16 0.83 14.94
C LEU A 102 13.07 0.41 13.78
N GLN A 103 13.87 -0.65 13.92
CA GLN A 103 14.85 -1.05 12.90
C GLN A 103 14.24 -1.34 11.53
N ASN A 104 13.05 -1.94 11.48
CA ASN A 104 12.34 -2.24 10.23
C ASN A 104 11.73 -1.00 9.56
N LYS A 105 11.54 0.09 10.33
CA LYS A 105 10.97 1.36 9.85
C LYS A 105 12.05 2.41 9.58
N ALA A 106 13.28 2.16 10.02
CA ALA A 106 14.40 3.08 9.92
C ALA A 106 14.91 3.16 8.47
N PRO A 107 14.78 4.33 7.79
CA PRO A 107 15.30 4.53 6.43
C PRO A 107 16.82 4.36 6.36
N SER A 108 17.36 4.19 5.14
CA SER A 108 18.80 4.07 4.92
C SER A 108 19.57 5.37 5.20
N SER A 109 18.91 6.52 5.04
CA SER A 109 19.44 7.86 5.36
C SER A 109 18.37 8.66 6.09
N ILE A 110 18.78 9.45 7.07
CA ILE A 110 17.87 10.25 7.91
C ILE A 110 18.45 11.65 8.18
N PRO A 111 17.61 12.70 8.24
CA PRO A 111 18.06 14.01 8.71
C PRO A 111 18.55 13.96 10.15
N LEU A 112 19.54 14.80 10.45
CA LEU A 112 19.94 15.11 11.81
C LEU A 112 19.39 16.47 12.22
N TRP A 113 18.94 16.55 13.48
CA TRP A 113 18.40 17.77 14.07
C TRP A 113 19.13 18.03 15.38
N TYR A 114 19.61 19.26 15.58
CA TYR A 114 20.16 19.67 16.87
C TYR A 114 19.15 20.52 17.63
N PHE A 115 19.16 20.44 18.96
CA PHE A 115 18.35 21.32 19.80
C PHE A 115 19.09 22.63 20.04
N ASP A 116 18.49 23.74 19.61
CA ASP A 116 18.94 25.10 19.85
C ASP A 116 18.39 25.58 21.19
N ASN A 117 19.25 25.57 22.23
CA ASN A 117 18.88 25.97 23.58
C ASN A 117 18.48 27.45 23.69
N THR A 118 18.92 28.31 22.76
CA THR A 118 18.60 29.74 22.78
C THR A 118 17.17 29.97 22.30
N ASN A 119 16.77 29.27 21.24
CA ASN A 119 15.43 29.40 20.66
C ASN A 119 14.44 28.35 21.18
N GLY A 120 14.91 27.38 21.97
CA GLY A 120 14.10 26.30 22.52
C GLY A 120 13.54 25.36 21.46
N ALA A 121 14.24 25.14 20.35
CA ALA A 121 13.70 24.43 19.20
C ALA A 121 14.70 23.55 18.45
N TRP A 122 14.19 22.53 17.75
CA TRP A 122 15.00 21.65 16.90
C TRP A 122 15.28 22.29 15.54
N LYS A 123 16.54 22.29 15.13
CA LYS A 123 17.04 22.80 13.85
C LYS A 123 17.75 21.70 13.06
N ARG A 124 17.41 21.58 11.77
CA ARG A 124 18.00 20.57 10.89
C ARG A 124 19.43 20.96 10.51
N GLU A 125 20.37 20.04 10.69
CA GLU A 125 21.73 20.19 10.19
C GLU A 125 22.32 18.81 9.87
N GLY A 126 22.77 18.59 8.64
CA GLY A 126 23.38 17.32 8.25
C GLY A 126 22.41 16.13 8.13
N THR A 127 22.99 14.94 7.99
CA THR A 127 22.29 13.67 7.82
C THR A 127 23.10 12.54 8.46
N ALA A 128 22.44 11.43 8.75
CA ALA A 128 23.07 10.19 9.20
C ALA A 128 22.66 9.03 8.29
N THR A 129 23.56 8.07 8.11
CA THR A 129 23.34 6.86 7.31
C THR A 129 23.19 5.66 8.23
N LYS A 130 22.26 4.75 7.90
CA LYS A 130 22.06 3.51 8.64
C LYS A 130 23.22 2.54 8.37
N GLN A 131 23.91 2.13 9.43
CA GLN A 131 25.00 1.16 9.40
C GLN A 131 24.68 0.06 10.42
N GLY A 132 24.19 -1.08 9.92
CA GLY A 132 23.64 -2.14 10.76
C GLY A 132 22.45 -1.61 11.57
N ASN A 133 22.58 -1.64 12.90
CA ASN A 133 21.54 -1.23 13.85
C ASN A 133 21.70 0.22 14.35
N ASN A 134 22.57 1.01 13.72
CA ASN A 134 22.90 2.36 14.15
C ASN A 134 22.70 3.36 13.01
N TYR A 135 22.41 4.62 13.37
CA TYR A 135 22.65 5.76 12.50
C TYR A 135 24.00 6.38 12.81
N VAL A 136 24.81 6.61 11.78
CA VAL A 136 26.13 7.25 11.88
C VAL A 136 26.13 8.52 11.04
N GLY A 137 26.49 9.64 11.67
CA GLY A 137 26.55 10.95 11.01
C GLY A 137 27.61 11.85 11.61
N THR A 138 27.86 12.98 10.95
CA THR A 138 28.91 13.94 11.33
C THR A 138 28.28 15.24 11.83
N VAL A 139 28.76 15.75 12.97
CA VAL A 139 28.27 16.98 13.61
C VAL A 139 29.41 17.99 13.83
N LYS A 140 29.07 19.28 13.90
CA LYS A 140 30.03 20.39 14.06
C LYS A 140 30.05 20.98 15.47
N HIS A 141 29.06 20.64 16.29
CA HIS A 141 28.93 21.11 17.66
C HIS A 141 28.11 20.10 18.48
N PHE A 142 28.13 20.23 19.80
CA PHE A 142 27.38 19.35 20.69
C PHE A 142 26.25 20.07 21.40
N THR A 143 25.05 19.52 21.25
CA THR A 143 23.87 19.76 22.07
C THR A 143 23.12 18.42 22.15
N PHE A 144 21.79 18.43 22.16
CA PHE A 144 21.02 17.23 21.82
C PHE A 144 20.95 17.10 20.31
N TRP A 145 21.25 15.92 19.80
CA TRP A 145 21.15 15.55 18.39
C TRP A 145 20.14 14.42 18.21
N ASN A 146 19.16 14.63 17.35
CA ASN A 146 18.09 13.69 17.04
C ASN A 146 18.25 13.19 15.60
N ALA A 147 18.36 11.86 15.43
CA ALA A 147 18.13 11.22 14.15
C ALA A 147 16.62 11.10 13.96
N GLY A 148 16.05 11.98 13.15
CA GLY A 148 14.60 12.09 13.04
C GLY A 148 14.15 12.60 11.69
N ASP A 149 12.97 12.17 11.29
CA ASP A 149 12.28 12.73 10.14
C ASP A 149 11.08 13.55 10.63
N LEU A 150 10.61 14.48 9.81
CA LEU A 150 9.37 15.17 10.13
C LEU A 150 8.21 14.17 9.99
N ALA A 151 7.47 13.95 11.07
CA ALA A 151 6.11 13.45 11.04
C ALA A 151 5.25 14.52 10.38
N GLY A 152 5.33 14.58 9.05
CA GLY A 152 4.53 15.44 8.21
C GLY A 152 3.41 14.66 7.54
N SER A 153 2.64 15.38 6.76
CA SER A 153 1.79 14.77 5.75
C SER A 153 2.01 15.47 4.42
N VAL A 154 1.87 14.70 3.35
CA VAL A 154 1.82 15.20 1.98
C VAL A 154 0.43 14.95 1.43
N ASN A 155 -0.04 15.82 0.53
CA ASN A 155 -1.32 15.61 -0.13
C ASN A 155 -1.16 14.54 -1.22
N LEU A 156 -1.95 13.47 -1.15
CA LEU A 156 -2.05 12.44 -2.15
C LEU A 156 -3.38 12.56 -2.89
N THR A 157 -3.32 12.69 -4.21
CA THR A 157 -4.49 12.67 -5.09
C THR A 157 -4.49 11.39 -5.93
N ALA A 158 -5.63 10.70 -5.97
CA ALA A 158 -5.81 9.49 -6.79
C ALA A 158 -7.16 9.54 -7.52
N THR A 159 -7.14 9.22 -8.82
CA THR A 159 -8.34 9.15 -9.66
C THR A 159 -8.55 7.72 -10.14
N PHE A 160 -9.76 7.20 -9.94
CA PHE A 160 -10.14 5.84 -10.29
C PHE A 160 -11.12 5.84 -11.46
N ILE A 161 -10.86 4.98 -12.45
CA ILE A 161 -11.65 4.85 -13.67
C ILE A 161 -12.17 3.42 -13.78
N ASP A 162 -13.46 3.27 -14.06
CA ASP A 162 -14.03 1.98 -14.43
C ASP A 162 -13.43 1.53 -15.77
N SER A 163 -12.66 0.46 -15.71
CA SER A 163 -11.98 -0.14 -16.86
C SER A 163 -12.94 -0.61 -17.96
N ILE A 164 -14.16 -1.02 -17.61
CA ILE A 164 -15.18 -1.51 -18.56
C ILE A 164 -15.89 -0.33 -19.20
N ASN A 165 -16.49 0.52 -18.37
CA ASN A 165 -17.36 1.60 -18.86
C ASN A 165 -16.60 2.86 -19.28
N ARG A 166 -15.30 2.95 -18.96
CA ARG A 166 -14.43 4.12 -19.21
C ARG A 166 -14.98 5.39 -18.56
N THR A 167 -15.69 5.24 -17.45
CA THR A 167 -16.30 6.32 -16.67
C THR A 167 -15.60 6.50 -15.32
N PRO A 168 -15.75 7.66 -14.66
CA PRO A 168 -15.26 7.84 -13.30
C PRO A 168 -15.81 6.80 -12.33
N PHE A 169 -14.95 6.21 -11.50
CA PHE A 169 -15.34 5.27 -10.45
C PHE A 169 -15.81 6.05 -9.20
N ALA A 170 -16.89 6.80 -9.36
CA ALA A 170 -17.42 7.76 -8.39
C ALA A 170 -18.18 7.11 -7.23
N ASN A 171 -18.19 7.77 -6.08
CA ASN A 171 -18.84 7.35 -4.83
C ASN A 171 -18.40 5.94 -4.39
N ARG A 172 -17.09 5.73 -4.27
CA ARG A 172 -16.47 4.45 -3.91
C ARG A 172 -15.55 4.64 -2.72
N LYS A 173 -15.66 3.73 -1.74
CA LYS A 173 -14.86 3.81 -0.53
C LYS A 173 -13.42 3.42 -0.85
N VAL A 174 -12.50 4.32 -0.56
CA VAL A 174 -11.06 4.11 -0.62
C VAL A 174 -10.52 4.12 0.80
N THR A 175 -9.73 3.12 1.15
CA THR A 175 -9.11 2.99 2.47
C THR A 175 -7.59 2.99 2.31
N ILE A 176 -6.93 3.86 3.07
CA ILE A 176 -5.47 3.91 3.22
C ILE A 176 -5.12 3.32 4.59
N THR A 177 -4.23 2.32 4.60
CA THR A 177 -3.80 1.62 5.82
C THR A 177 -2.28 1.70 5.97
N ARG A 178 -1.82 2.02 7.19
CA ARG A 178 -0.40 2.05 7.56
C ARG A 178 0.07 0.66 8.02
N SER A 179 1.38 0.49 8.15
CA SER A 179 1.99 -0.77 8.61
C SER A 179 1.58 -1.19 10.03
N ASP A 180 1.14 -0.25 10.86
CA ASP A 180 0.64 -0.48 12.22
C ASP A 180 -0.87 -0.80 12.26
N SER A 181 -1.49 -1.07 11.11
CA SER A 181 -2.93 -1.31 10.93
C SER A 181 -3.84 -0.11 11.17
N THR A 182 -3.30 1.08 11.45
CA THR A 182 -4.12 2.29 11.49
C THR A 182 -4.60 2.65 10.07
N SER A 183 -5.88 3.01 9.94
CA SER A 183 -6.49 3.28 8.64
C SER A 183 -7.40 4.50 8.64
N LYS A 184 -7.50 5.13 7.47
CA LYS A 184 -8.44 6.22 7.16
C LYS A 184 -9.14 5.87 5.85
N SER A 185 -10.39 6.27 5.72
CA SER A 185 -11.16 6.05 4.50
C SER A 185 -11.81 7.35 4.04
N ASP A 186 -12.03 7.45 2.73
CA ASP A 186 -12.80 8.51 2.09
C ASP A 186 -13.56 7.94 0.89
N PHE A 187 -14.44 8.72 0.28
CA PHE A 187 -15.20 8.35 -0.91
C PHE A 187 -14.75 9.16 -2.13
N THR A 188 -14.61 8.49 -3.27
CA THR A 188 -14.35 9.18 -4.54
C THR A 188 -15.49 10.16 -4.88
N ASN A 189 -15.13 11.36 -5.34
CA ASN A 189 -16.09 12.35 -5.81
C ASN A 189 -16.71 11.96 -7.17
N SER A 190 -17.53 12.84 -7.77
CA SER A 190 -18.16 12.63 -9.09
C SER A 190 -17.17 12.40 -10.24
N SER A 191 -15.93 12.86 -10.10
CA SER A 191 -14.83 12.64 -11.06
C SER A 191 -14.00 11.39 -10.74
N GLY A 192 -14.41 10.57 -9.76
CA GLY A 192 -13.69 9.36 -9.37
C GLY A 192 -12.43 9.65 -8.56
N THR A 193 -12.29 10.86 -8.01
CA THR A 193 -11.07 11.35 -7.37
C THR A 193 -11.22 11.40 -5.85
N ILE A 194 -10.14 11.06 -5.14
CA ILE A 194 -9.91 11.43 -3.73
C ILE A 194 -8.67 12.31 -3.62
N SER A 195 -8.64 13.17 -2.60
CA SER A 195 -7.45 13.94 -2.22
C SER A 195 -7.39 14.03 -0.70
N GLY A 196 -6.23 13.77 -0.12
CA GLY A 196 -6.09 13.88 1.32
C GLY A 196 -4.65 13.74 1.81
N LEU A 197 -4.45 14.10 3.05
CA LEU A 197 -3.16 14.04 3.72
C LEU A 197 -2.79 12.59 4.06
N VAL A 198 -1.59 12.17 3.66
CA VAL A 198 -0.98 10.90 4.02
C VAL A 198 0.40 11.12 4.65
N PRO A 199 0.89 10.21 5.52
CA PRO A 199 2.22 10.36 6.10
C PRO A 199 3.31 10.43 5.03
N VAL A 200 4.26 11.35 5.20
CA VAL A 200 5.47 11.41 4.37
C VAL A 200 6.34 10.18 4.59
N ASN A 201 7.00 9.72 3.53
CA ASN A 201 8.03 8.67 3.54
C ASN A 201 7.57 7.29 4.07
N GLU A 202 6.26 7.03 4.14
CA GLU A 202 5.71 5.73 4.52
C GLU A 202 5.17 4.95 3.32
N VAL A 203 5.41 3.62 3.32
CA VAL A 203 4.67 2.71 2.43
C VAL A 203 3.28 2.49 3.01
N LEU A 204 2.26 2.75 2.20
CA LEU A 204 0.85 2.68 2.58
C LEU A 204 0.14 1.61 1.74
N LYS A 205 -0.87 0.96 2.29
CA LYS A 205 -1.75 0.06 1.53
C LYS A 205 -3.04 0.79 1.16
N MET A 206 -3.30 0.92 -0.14
CA MET A 206 -4.54 1.49 -0.69
C MET A 206 -5.47 0.37 -1.12
N GLN A 207 -6.72 0.40 -0.63
CA GLN A 207 -7.78 -0.51 -1.00
C GLN A 207 -9.00 0.25 -1.50
N VAL A 208 -9.64 -0.22 -2.56
CA VAL A 208 -10.88 0.37 -3.09
C VAL A 208 -11.97 -0.69 -3.08
N LEU A 209 -13.12 -0.31 -2.56
CA LEU A 209 -14.32 -1.13 -2.54
C LEU A 209 -15.24 -0.71 -3.68
N ASP A 210 -15.87 -1.68 -4.32
CA ASP A 210 -17.01 -1.42 -5.19
C ASP A 210 -18.31 -1.19 -4.38
N THR A 211 -19.43 -1.04 -5.09
CA THR A 211 -20.75 -0.88 -4.48
C THR A 211 -21.19 -2.09 -3.64
N CYS A 212 -20.57 -3.26 -3.81
CA CYS A 212 -20.89 -4.50 -3.10
C CYS A 212 -20.15 -4.56 -1.76
N GLY A 213 -19.22 -3.65 -1.50
CA GLY A 213 -18.25 -3.81 -0.42
C GLY A 213 -17.19 -4.87 -0.71
N VAL A 214 -16.97 -5.22 -1.99
CA VAL A 214 -15.88 -6.12 -2.40
C VAL A 214 -14.66 -5.29 -2.76
N ILE A 215 -13.47 -5.73 -2.32
CA ILE A 215 -12.22 -5.08 -2.66
C ILE A 215 -11.91 -5.35 -4.14
N VAL A 216 -11.93 -4.29 -4.95
CA VAL A 216 -11.63 -4.33 -6.40
C VAL A 216 -10.26 -3.78 -6.75
N TYR A 217 -9.58 -3.16 -5.79
CA TYR A 217 -8.20 -2.73 -5.90
C TYR A 217 -7.52 -2.88 -4.54
N SER A 218 -6.29 -3.39 -4.52
CA SER A 218 -5.46 -3.47 -3.33
C SER A 218 -3.98 -3.44 -3.73
N LYS A 219 -3.28 -2.35 -3.43
CA LYS A 219 -1.84 -2.22 -3.69
C LYS A 219 -1.12 -1.45 -2.60
N ASN A 220 0.15 -1.75 -2.41
CA ASN A 220 1.07 -0.88 -1.69
C ASN A 220 1.44 0.31 -2.59
N ILE A 221 1.50 1.50 -2.00
CA ILE A 221 1.83 2.78 -2.64
C ILE A 221 2.83 3.55 -1.77
N GLY A 222 3.46 4.58 -2.35
CA GLY A 222 4.53 5.33 -1.69
C GLY A 222 5.84 4.55 -1.64
N PRO A 223 6.83 5.01 -0.84
CA PRO A 223 6.78 6.19 0.01
C PRO A 223 6.69 7.51 -0.76
N PHE A 224 6.02 8.52 -0.20
CA PHE A 224 5.85 9.84 -0.83
C PHE A 224 6.58 10.92 -0.03
N GLY A 225 7.52 11.63 -0.67
CA GLY A 225 8.29 12.71 -0.04
C GLY A 225 7.74 14.12 -0.27
N ALA A 226 6.74 14.26 -1.14
CA ALA A 226 6.09 15.52 -1.49
C ALA A 226 4.65 15.26 -1.98
N ASP A 227 3.86 16.33 -2.15
CA ASP A 227 2.52 16.25 -2.72
C ASP A 227 2.55 15.50 -4.05
N THR A 228 1.68 14.49 -4.20
CA THR A 228 1.74 13.53 -5.30
C THR A 228 0.36 13.32 -5.92
N ILE A 229 0.30 13.39 -7.24
CA ILE A 229 -0.87 12.98 -8.04
C ILE A 229 -0.53 11.66 -8.71
N LEU A 230 -1.27 10.60 -8.41
CA LEU A 230 -1.09 9.30 -9.05
C LEU A 230 -1.66 9.31 -10.47
N PRO A 231 -1.09 8.53 -11.41
CA PRO A 231 -1.74 8.23 -12.68
C PRO A 231 -3.12 7.60 -12.46
N ASN A 232 -4.00 7.72 -13.45
CA ASN A 232 -5.35 7.11 -13.39
C ASN A 232 -5.26 5.61 -13.07
N ILE A 233 -5.99 5.19 -12.05
CA ILE A 233 -6.05 3.80 -11.60
C ILE A 233 -7.29 3.17 -12.23
N ASN A 234 -7.08 2.27 -13.19
CA ASN A 234 -8.16 1.50 -13.77
C ASN A 234 -8.59 0.39 -12.79
N VAL A 235 -9.87 0.34 -12.47
CA VAL A 235 -10.49 -0.66 -11.61
C VAL A 235 -11.65 -1.34 -12.33
N THR A 236 -11.94 -2.58 -11.97
CA THR A 236 -13.09 -3.31 -12.52
C THR A 236 -14.10 -3.48 -11.40
N ALA A 237 -15.26 -2.85 -11.53
CA ALA A 237 -16.34 -2.96 -10.55
C ALA A 237 -16.81 -4.42 -10.45
N GLY A 238 -17.10 -4.92 -9.25
CA GLY A 238 -17.95 -6.09 -9.11
C GLY A 238 -19.38 -5.76 -9.52
N ASN A 239 -20.09 -6.73 -10.08
CA ASN A 239 -21.51 -6.59 -10.42
C ASN A 239 -22.35 -6.74 -9.16
N CYS A 240 -22.72 -5.60 -8.58
CA CYS A 240 -23.52 -5.53 -7.37
C CYS A 240 -25.00 -5.38 -7.72
N GLY A 241 -25.81 -6.39 -7.44
CA GLY A 241 -27.22 -6.15 -7.14
C GLY A 241 -28.20 -6.13 -8.31
N ASP A 242 -28.01 -6.93 -9.35
CA ASP A 242 -29.18 -7.43 -10.06
C ASP A 242 -29.51 -8.83 -9.56
N SER A 243 -30.40 -8.92 -8.57
CA SER A 243 -30.90 -10.20 -8.08
C SER A 243 -31.70 -10.97 -9.13
N THR A 244 -32.05 -10.34 -10.26
CA THR A 244 -32.67 -11.00 -11.40
C THR A 244 -31.64 -11.68 -12.30
N GLN A 245 -30.34 -11.39 -12.14
CA GLN A 245 -29.28 -12.11 -12.84
C GLN A 245 -28.90 -13.38 -12.12
N TYR A 246 -28.85 -14.46 -12.88
CA TYR A 246 -28.47 -15.77 -12.38
C TYR A 246 -27.89 -16.63 -13.49
N ILE A 247 -27.04 -17.56 -13.07
CA ILE A 247 -26.74 -18.77 -13.82
C ILE A 247 -26.98 -19.94 -12.87
N ASN A 248 -27.85 -20.86 -13.27
CA ASN A 248 -28.09 -22.10 -12.57
C ASN A 248 -27.62 -23.25 -13.46
N LEU A 249 -26.61 -23.97 -13.02
CA LEU A 249 -26.09 -25.17 -13.67
C LEU A 249 -26.45 -26.38 -12.83
N THR A 250 -27.02 -27.39 -13.46
CA THR A 250 -27.03 -28.76 -12.93
C THR A 250 -26.02 -29.54 -13.75
N LEU A 251 -24.99 -30.08 -13.09
CA LEU A 251 -23.98 -30.93 -13.70
C LEU A 251 -23.97 -32.28 -12.99
N ASN A 252 -24.24 -33.36 -13.72
CA ASN A 252 -24.33 -34.71 -13.17
C ASN A 252 -25.21 -34.81 -11.91
N GLY A 253 -26.35 -34.10 -11.91
CA GLY A 253 -27.28 -34.05 -10.76
C GLY A 253 -26.86 -33.12 -9.62
N VAL A 254 -25.69 -32.48 -9.67
CA VAL A 254 -25.25 -31.49 -8.68
C VAL A 254 -25.62 -30.09 -9.14
N ASN A 255 -26.27 -29.32 -8.27
CA ASN A 255 -26.70 -27.96 -8.57
C ASN A 255 -25.67 -26.92 -8.14
N TYR A 256 -25.41 -25.97 -9.03
CA TYR A 256 -24.57 -24.80 -8.82
C TYR A 256 -25.36 -23.56 -9.22
N SER A 257 -25.40 -22.57 -8.34
CA SER A 257 -26.09 -21.31 -8.57
C SER A 257 -25.15 -20.16 -8.35
N TRP A 258 -25.01 -19.31 -9.37
CA TRP A 258 -24.29 -18.06 -9.28
C TRP A 258 -25.29 -16.91 -9.36
N TYR A 259 -25.57 -16.34 -8.19
CA TYR A 259 -26.29 -15.07 -8.06
C TYR A 259 -25.27 -13.93 -8.20
N TYR A 260 -25.65 -12.83 -8.86
CA TYR A 260 -24.73 -11.73 -9.21
C TYR A 260 -23.64 -12.10 -10.23
N ALA A 261 -23.89 -13.12 -11.06
CA ALA A 261 -22.99 -13.55 -12.12
C ALA A 261 -22.66 -12.40 -13.08
N SER A 262 -21.36 -12.10 -13.27
CA SER A 262 -20.90 -11.16 -14.29
C SER A 262 -20.69 -11.89 -15.61
N THR A 263 -21.38 -11.48 -16.66
CA THR A 263 -20.87 -11.64 -18.02
C THR A 263 -19.59 -10.81 -18.14
N SER A 264 -18.48 -11.42 -18.55
CA SER A 264 -17.52 -10.70 -19.38
C SER A 264 -17.85 -11.05 -20.82
N GLY A 265 -18.56 -10.14 -21.49
CA GLY A 265 -18.59 -10.12 -22.95
C GLY A 265 -17.19 -9.77 -23.43
N SER A 266 -16.44 -10.75 -23.90
CA SER A 266 -15.45 -10.47 -24.93
C SER A 266 -16.22 -10.54 -26.24
N HIS A 267 -16.71 -9.41 -26.74
CA HIS A 267 -17.38 -9.35 -28.03
C HIS A 267 -16.41 -8.94 -29.13
N GLY A 268 -16.11 -9.90 -30.00
CA GLY A 268 -15.93 -9.63 -31.42
C GLY A 268 -17.10 -10.29 -32.17
N ASP A 269 -18.27 -9.63 -32.23
CA ASP A 269 -19.44 -9.82 -33.12
C ASP A 269 -19.82 -11.22 -33.70
N THR A 270 -19.35 -12.32 -33.12
CA THR A 270 -19.55 -13.69 -33.65
C THR A 270 -19.96 -14.72 -32.59
N THR A 271 -19.79 -14.39 -31.30
CA THR A 271 -20.15 -15.25 -30.16
C THR A 271 -20.64 -14.43 -28.96
N THR A 272 -21.51 -15.01 -28.12
CA THR A 272 -21.95 -14.44 -26.84
C THR A 272 -21.50 -15.34 -25.69
N SER A 273 -20.72 -14.81 -24.75
CA SER A 273 -20.28 -15.57 -23.55
C SER A 273 -21.12 -15.23 -22.32
N ILE A 274 -21.57 -16.25 -21.60
CA ILE A 274 -22.22 -16.17 -20.28
C ILE A 274 -21.28 -16.76 -19.23
N ILE A 275 -21.09 -16.10 -18.08
CA ILE A 275 -20.06 -16.48 -17.11
C ILE A 275 -20.62 -16.44 -15.68
N GLY A 276 -20.37 -17.50 -14.92
CA GLY A 276 -20.72 -17.62 -13.50
C GLY A 276 -19.46 -17.84 -12.66
N GLY A 277 -19.28 -17.03 -11.62
CA GLY A 277 -18.04 -16.99 -10.83
C GLY A 277 -16.93 -16.18 -11.50
N ARG A 278 -15.82 -15.91 -10.79
CA ARG A 278 -14.61 -15.31 -11.40
C ARG A 278 -13.71 -16.40 -11.97
N THR A 279 -13.01 -16.11 -13.06
CA THR A 279 -12.07 -17.04 -13.73
C THR A 279 -10.91 -17.50 -12.84
N ASP A 280 -10.60 -16.72 -11.79
CA ASP A 280 -9.56 -16.99 -10.80
C ASP A 280 -10.11 -17.60 -9.49
N SER A 281 -11.40 -17.92 -9.43
CA SER A 281 -12.09 -18.46 -8.26
C SER A 281 -12.81 -19.77 -8.58
N LEU A 282 -12.93 -20.67 -7.61
CA LEU A 282 -13.69 -21.92 -7.75
C LEU A 282 -14.95 -21.87 -6.87
N PRO A 283 -16.10 -22.36 -7.36
CA PRO A 283 -16.36 -22.95 -8.69
C PRO A 283 -16.67 -21.90 -9.78
N TYR A 284 -16.31 -22.22 -11.03
CA TYR A 284 -16.44 -21.34 -12.22
C TYR A 284 -17.15 -22.04 -13.39
N VAL A 285 -17.95 -21.27 -14.15
CA VAL A 285 -18.57 -21.69 -15.41
C VAL A 285 -18.47 -20.61 -16.49
N GLN A 286 -18.27 -21.02 -17.73
CA GLN A 286 -18.38 -20.22 -18.94
C GLN A 286 -19.19 -20.96 -20.00
N GLY A 287 -20.32 -20.40 -20.41
CA GLY A 287 -21.09 -20.82 -21.57
C GLY A 287 -20.80 -19.90 -22.76
N VAL A 288 -20.62 -20.46 -23.95
CA VAL A 288 -20.37 -19.70 -25.19
C VAL A 288 -21.44 -20.06 -26.22
N ILE A 289 -22.26 -19.09 -26.59
CA ILE A 289 -23.24 -19.21 -27.66
C ILE A 289 -22.54 -18.84 -28.96
N TRP A 290 -22.44 -19.80 -29.89
CA TRP A 290 -21.78 -19.64 -31.19
C TRP A 290 -22.80 -19.29 -32.26
N SER A 291 -22.60 -18.14 -32.93
CA SER A 291 -23.28 -17.59 -34.12
C SER A 291 -23.51 -16.08 -33.97
N ALA A 292 -23.48 -15.33 -35.08
CA ALA A 292 -23.55 -13.86 -35.14
C ALA A 292 -24.92 -13.24 -34.77
N ASN A 293 -25.67 -13.86 -33.84
CA ASN A 293 -27.10 -13.64 -33.72
C ASN A 293 -27.49 -12.50 -32.76
N THR A 294 -28.47 -11.73 -33.21
CA THR A 294 -29.04 -10.51 -32.61
C THR A 294 -30.50 -10.71 -32.15
N SER A 295 -30.99 -11.95 -32.05
CA SER A 295 -32.41 -12.28 -31.78
C SER A 295 -32.58 -13.54 -30.90
N PRO A 296 -33.78 -13.77 -30.34
CA PRO A 296 -34.17 -15.08 -29.79
C PRO A 296 -34.06 -16.20 -30.84
N GLY A 297 -33.80 -17.44 -30.41
CA GLY A 297 -33.65 -18.59 -31.30
C GLY A 297 -32.85 -19.75 -30.70
N ASN A 298 -32.63 -20.78 -31.52
CA ASN A 298 -31.84 -21.95 -31.17
C ASN A 298 -30.41 -21.84 -31.68
N TYR A 299 -29.43 -22.10 -30.83
CA TYR A 299 -28.01 -21.86 -31.13
C TYR A 299 -27.11 -23.03 -30.74
N THR A 300 -25.89 -23.01 -31.26
CA THR A 300 -24.82 -23.89 -30.76
C THR A 300 -24.26 -23.30 -29.47
N PHE A 301 -23.96 -24.15 -28.49
CA PHE A 301 -23.46 -23.73 -27.19
C PHE A 301 -22.26 -24.55 -26.77
N SER A 302 -21.27 -23.88 -26.20
CA SER A 302 -20.16 -24.53 -25.53
C SER A 302 -20.17 -24.28 -24.04
N LEU A 303 -20.04 -25.34 -23.24
CA LEU A 303 -19.88 -25.21 -21.80
C LEU A 303 -18.42 -25.48 -21.42
N TYR A 304 -17.89 -24.65 -20.53
CA TYR A 304 -16.62 -24.83 -19.84
C TYR A 304 -16.86 -24.65 -18.34
N THR A 305 -16.39 -25.59 -17.52
CA THR A 305 -16.48 -25.48 -16.06
C THR A 305 -15.17 -25.86 -15.38
N ILE A 306 -14.92 -25.22 -14.23
CA ILE A 306 -13.85 -25.62 -13.30
C ILE A 306 -14.48 -25.73 -11.91
N ILE A 307 -14.50 -26.94 -11.36
CA ILE A 307 -15.11 -27.24 -10.06
C ILE A 307 -14.10 -28.07 -9.26
N ASN A 308 -13.77 -27.65 -8.04
CA ASN A 308 -12.88 -28.37 -7.11
C ASN A 308 -11.53 -28.81 -7.73
N ASN A 309 -10.81 -27.89 -8.40
CA ASN A 309 -9.54 -28.15 -9.12
C ASN A 309 -9.62 -29.20 -10.25
N THR A 310 -10.82 -29.69 -10.59
CA THR A 310 -11.02 -30.53 -11.77
C THR A 310 -11.35 -29.60 -12.93
N THR A 311 -10.40 -29.44 -13.83
CA THR A 311 -10.52 -28.56 -15.00
C THR A 311 -11.23 -29.31 -16.13
N SER A 312 -12.18 -28.60 -16.76
CA SER A 312 -12.62 -28.76 -18.14
C SER A 312 -13.61 -29.88 -18.41
N TYR A 313 -14.89 -29.57 -18.26
CA TYR A 313 -15.93 -30.21 -19.02
C TYR A 313 -16.15 -29.39 -20.30
N ASN A 314 -15.90 -29.98 -21.48
CA ASN A 314 -16.15 -29.31 -22.77
C ASN A 314 -17.25 -30.05 -23.53
N THR A 315 -18.07 -29.30 -24.25
CA THR A 315 -19.09 -29.84 -25.17
C THR A 315 -18.49 -29.94 -26.57
N TYR A 316 -18.68 -31.04 -27.28
CA TYR A 316 -18.40 -31.10 -28.71
C TYR A 316 -19.71 -30.91 -29.50
N VAL A 317 -19.63 -30.28 -30.67
CA VAL A 317 -20.80 -29.95 -31.54
C VAL A 317 -21.68 -31.18 -31.88
N GLN A 318 -21.13 -32.39 -31.72
CA GLN A 318 -21.78 -33.67 -31.97
C GLN A 318 -22.58 -34.23 -30.76
N ASP A 319 -22.56 -33.59 -29.59
CA ASP A 319 -23.05 -34.14 -28.32
C ASP A 319 -24.52 -33.78 -27.97
N ASN A 320 -25.40 -33.62 -28.98
CA ASN A 320 -26.84 -33.30 -28.81
C ASN A 320 -27.10 -32.04 -27.96
N LEU A 321 -26.54 -30.92 -28.39
CA LEU A 321 -26.68 -29.64 -27.72
C LEU A 321 -28.02 -29.00 -28.09
N ASN A 322 -28.88 -28.79 -27.10
CA ASN A 322 -30.06 -27.94 -27.26
C ASN A 322 -29.83 -26.65 -26.49
N THR A 323 -29.79 -25.52 -27.20
CA THR A 323 -29.72 -24.19 -26.56
C THR A 323 -30.80 -23.31 -27.15
N GLU A 324 -31.64 -22.79 -26.27
CA GLU A 324 -32.71 -21.88 -26.62
C GLU A 324 -32.46 -20.53 -25.93
N VAL A 325 -32.33 -19.48 -26.72
CA VAL A 325 -32.35 -18.10 -26.24
C VAL A 325 -33.76 -17.57 -26.41
N THR A 326 -34.41 -17.29 -25.29
CA THR A 326 -35.80 -16.79 -25.25
C THR A 326 -35.88 -15.27 -25.26
N GLN A 327 -34.83 -14.59 -24.80
CA GLN A 327 -34.70 -13.14 -24.87
C GLN A 327 -33.28 -12.77 -25.32
N TYR A 328 -33.17 -11.88 -26.31
CA TYR A 328 -31.89 -11.32 -26.75
C TYR A 328 -31.97 -9.80 -26.80
N GLY A 329 -31.68 -9.18 -25.66
CA GLY A 329 -31.69 -7.73 -25.52
C GLY A 329 -30.50 -7.03 -26.16
N GLY A 330 -30.63 -5.72 -26.37
CA GLY A 330 -29.51 -4.84 -26.70
C GLY A 330 -28.46 -4.77 -25.57
N VAL A 331 -27.34 -4.08 -25.82
CA VAL A 331 -26.33 -3.79 -24.79
C VAL A 331 -27.01 -3.08 -23.61
N GLY A 332 -26.77 -3.56 -22.39
CA GLY A 332 -27.40 -3.08 -21.17
C GLY A 332 -28.77 -3.71 -20.84
N GLN A 333 -29.35 -4.51 -21.74
CA GLN A 333 -30.55 -5.32 -21.51
C GLN A 333 -30.19 -6.79 -21.22
N TYR A 334 -31.18 -7.67 -21.10
CA TYR A 334 -30.99 -9.07 -20.70
C TYR A 334 -30.93 -10.04 -21.88
N ILE A 335 -30.14 -11.09 -21.69
CA ILE A 335 -30.21 -12.33 -22.47
C ILE A 335 -30.69 -13.42 -21.53
N ASN A 336 -31.78 -14.09 -21.92
CA ASN A 336 -32.35 -15.21 -21.19
C ASN A 336 -32.31 -16.45 -22.07
N GLY A 337 -32.07 -17.59 -21.46
CA GLY A 337 -32.11 -18.83 -22.18
C GLY A 337 -31.81 -20.03 -21.30
N SER A 338 -31.78 -21.16 -21.97
CA SER A 338 -31.39 -22.43 -21.39
C SER A 338 -30.49 -23.18 -22.37
N ALA A 339 -29.61 -24.03 -21.83
CA ALA A 339 -28.91 -25.02 -22.63
C ALA A 339 -28.89 -26.36 -21.90
N SER A 340 -28.83 -27.45 -22.65
CA SER A 340 -28.67 -28.79 -22.09
C SER A 340 -27.95 -29.68 -23.08
N GLY A 341 -27.35 -30.74 -22.55
CA GLY A 341 -26.62 -31.73 -23.34
C GLY A 341 -25.66 -32.51 -22.48
N TRP A 342 -24.59 -32.96 -23.10
CA TRP A 342 -23.55 -33.75 -22.45
C TRP A 342 -22.20 -33.03 -22.53
N VAL A 343 -21.42 -33.15 -21.47
CA VAL A 343 -20.03 -32.69 -21.42
C VAL A 343 -19.10 -33.85 -21.12
N LYS A 344 -17.86 -33.76 -21.61
CA LYS A 344 -16.81 -34.74 -21.35
C LYS A 344 -15.63 -34.06 -20.67
N ASN A 345 -14.86 -34.83 -19.90
CA ASN A 345 -13.60 -34.34 -19.33
C ASN A 345 -12.63 -33.92 -20.45
N PHE A 346 -11.83 -32.90 -20.19
CA PHE A 346 -10.80 -32.34 -21.06
C PHE A 346 -9.53 -32.07 -20.21
N PRO A 347 -8.30 -32.22 -20.74
CA PRO A 347 -7.91 -32.44 -22.15
C PRO A 347 -8.03 -33.88 -22.63
N VAL A 348 -8.25 -34.84 -21.72
CA VAL A 348 -8.44 -36.25 -22.07
C VAL A 348 -9.93 -36.47 -22.27
N ALA A 349 -10.39 -36.50 -23.51
CA ALA A 349 -11.76 -36.93 -23.83
C ALA A 349 -11.92 -38.38 -23.36
N THR A 350 -12.44 -38.55 -22.15
CA THR A 350 -12.79 -39.87 -21.60
C THR A 350 -14.09 -40.35 -22.24
N THR A 351 -14.39 -41.65 -22.09
CA THR A 351 -15.71 -42.21 -22.42
C THR A 351 -16.82 -41.66 -21.52
N ASP A 352 -16.45 -41.07 -20.39
CA ASP A 352 -17.39 -40.58 -19.39
C ASP A 352 -17.98 -39.24 -19.84
N SER A 353 -19.27 -39.27 -20.16
CA SER A 353 -20.08 -38.09 -20.46
C SER A 353 -21.01 -37.78 -19.31
N PHE A 354 -21.05 -36.53 -18.88
CA PHE A 354 -21.91 -36.06 -17.80
C PHE A 354 -23.04 -35.20 -18.38
N PRO A 355 -24.29 -35.42 -17.96
CA PRO A 355 -25.39 -34.58 -18.39
C PRO A 355 -25.28 -33.22 -17.73
N PHE A 356 -25.62 -32.17 -18.46
CA PHE A 356 -25.78 -30.84 -17.91
C PHE A 356 -27.08 -30.18 -18.37
N SER A 357 -27.58 -29.29 -17.51
CA SER A 357 -28.59 -28.30 -17.87
C SER A 357 -28.23 -26.97 -17.26
N ILE A 358 -28.34 -25.89 -18.03
CA ILE A 358 -28.08 -24.53 -17.60
C ILE A 358 -29.30 -23.66 -17.89
N ASN A 359 -29.68 -22.82 -16.92
CA ASN A 359 -30.66 -21.77 -17.07
C ASN A 359 -30.02 -20.45 -16.67
N TYR A 360 -30.18 -19.43 -17.50
CA TYR A 360 -29.51 -18.16 -17.27
C TYR A 360 -30.38 -16.97 -17.61
N ARG A 361 -30.17 -15.90 -16.83
CA ARG A 361 -30.56 -14.54 -17.14
C ARG A 361 -29.37 -13.66 -16.83
N VAL A 362 -28.80 -13.07 -17.88
CA VAL A 362 -27.58 -12.28 -17.75
C VAL A 362 -27.71 -10.97 -18.51
N ARG A 363 -27.10 -9.92 -17.99
CA ARG A 363 -27.07 -8.64 -18.67
C ARG A 363 -26.06 -8.68 -19.81
N ARG A 364 -26.47 -8.26 -21.00
CA ARG A 364 -25.58 -8.10 -22.15
C ARG A 364 -24.68 -6.89 -21.92
N ILE A 365 -23.38 -7.10 -21.93
CA ILE A 365 -22.38 -6.03 -21.88
C ILE A 365 -21.74 -5.84 -23.27
N LYS A 366 -21.15 -4.67 -23.52
CA LYS A 366 -20.59 -4.31 -24.83
C LYS A 366 -19.30 -5.06 -25.10
#